data_AF-A0A382ZQD7-F1
#
_entry.id   AF-A0A382ZQD7-F1
#
_cell.length_a   1.000
_cell.length_b   1.000
_cell.length_c   1.000
_cell.angle_alpha   90.00
_cell.angle_beta   90.00
_cell.angle_gamma   90.00
#
_symmetry.space_group_name_H-M   'P 1'
#
loop_
_entity.id
_entity.type
_entity.pdbx_description
1 polymer ?
#
loop_
_entity_poly.entity_id
_entity_poly.type
_entity_poly.pdbx_seq_one_letter_code
_entity_poly.pdbx_strand_id
1 'polypeptide(L)'
;SSLNDLQQSGLFEDLGGFGGPPEPAFDDDSDFNLDDDSDFDLPRVTPPDDNELDLESAIQGFYEEFNISEEEQLTKEQMLKIAQGEDDRSNIPKEFDVLHIHGTKRSINISIFTPDSQKQPGPPEFYGTHKFVDGKYSVQVTNVPKAEGGFDRTLTILALSQNKTRFVIHDLFDNELRGVWVSKTIKDNRVEWDGRMMIDQPNNKPFIMSVDYESDFSKEKDEHKGVAFRDGKPFFKRTDTVTKS
;
A
#
# COMPACT_ATOMS: atom_id res chain seq x y z
N SER A 1 16.04 4.47 2.04
CA SER A 1 14.87 4.52 2.88
C SER A 1 13.52 4.42 2.19
N SER A 2 13.37 3.57 1.18
CA SER A 2 12.17 3.45 0.39
C SER A 2 11.34 2.35 1.00
N LEU A 3 10.18 2.08 0.44
CA LEU A 3 9.60 0.76 0.63
C LEU A 3 10.58 -0.35 0.20
N ASN A 4 11.67 -0.06 -0.54
CA ASN A 4 12.80 -0.99 -0.77
C ASN A 4 13.75 -1.16 0.44
N ASP A 5 13.72 -0.30 1.45
CA ASP A 5 14.49 -0.51 2.68
C ASP A 5 13.79 -1.45 3.67
N LEU A 6 12.47 -1.60 3.56
CA LEU A 6 11.76 -2.76 4.13
C LEU A 6 12.18 -4.05 3.41
N GLN A 7 12.58 -3.96 2.13
CA GLN A 7 12.84 -5.10 1.25
C GLN A 7 14.29 -5.64 1.31
N GLN A 8 15.30 -4.85 1.70
CA GLN A 8 16.71 -5.29 1.79
C GLN A 8 17.33 -5.26 3.19
N SER A 9 16.57 -4.89 4.23
CA SER A 9 17.05 -4.90 5.62
C SER A 9 17.16 -6.30 6.25
N GLY A 10 16.96 -7.37 5.47
CA GLY A 10 16.81 -8.73 6.00
C GLY A 10 15.48 -8.97 6.73
N LEU A 11 14.58 -7.98 6.76
CA LEU A 11 13.27 -8.05 7.44
C LEU A 11 12.43 -9.25 6.99
N PHE A 12 12.50 -9.63 5.71
CA PHE A 12 11.78 -10.77 5.15
C PHE A 12 12.62 -12.05 5.08
N GLU A 13 13.94 -11.96 5.29
CA GLU A 13 14.84 -13.12 5.35
C GLU A 13 14.90 -13.72 6.76
N ASP A 14 14.76 -12.91 7.82
CA ASP A 14 14.87 -13.32 9.23
C ASP A 14 13.51 -13.68 9.88
N LEU A 15 12.39 -13.54 9.17
CA LEU A 15 11.04 -13.92 9.65
C LEU A 15 10.67 -15.39 9.39
N GLY A 16 11.66 -16.24 9.14
CA GLY A 16 11.51 -17.68 9.16
C GLY A 16 11.38 -18.28 7.76
N GLY A 17 12.49 -18.84 7.29
CA GLY A 17 12.44 -20.04 6.46
C GLY A 17 11.65 -21.10 7.21
N PHE A 18 10.38 -21.26 6.85
CA PHE A 18 9.64 -22.46 7.22
C PHE A 18 10.35 -23.61 6.50
N GLY A 19 11.12 -24.37 7.28
CA GLY A 19 11.70 -25.64 6.84
C GLY A 19 10.63 -26.42 6.10
N GLY A 20 10.99 -26.86 4.89
CA GLY A 20 10.12 -27.68 4.08
C GLY A 20 9.56 -28.84 4.91
N PRO A 21 8.32 -29.27 4.66
CA PRO A 21 7.79 -30.47 5.29
C PRO A 21 8.79 -31.63 5.07
N PRO A 22 8.98 -32.54 6.05
CA PRO A 22 9.83 -33.70 5.83
C PRO A 22 9.36 -34.44 4.58
N GLU A 23 10.30 -34.72 3.67
CA GLU A 23 10.01 -35.50 2.48
C GLU A 23 9.37 -36.83 2.90
N PRO A 24 8.17 -37.16 2.39
CA PRO A 24 7.66 -38.49 2.59
C PRO A 24 8.53 -39.45 1.77
N ALA A 25 9.18 -40.39 2.46
CA ALA A 25 9.79 -41.55 1.86
C ALA A 25 8.69 -42.41 1.22
N PHE A 26 8.46 -42.21 -0.07
CA PHE A 26 7.76 -43.17 -0.91
C PHE A 26 8.81 -43.92 -1.72
N ASP A 27 9.17 -45.10 -1.22
CA ASP A 27 9.60 -46.19 -2.08
C ASP A 27 8.40 -46.56 -2.96
N ASP A 28 8.52 -46.40 -4.27
CA ASP A 28 7.60 -47.06 -5.19
C ASP A 28 8.34 -47.53 -6.44
N ASP A 29 8.85 -48.76 -6.32
CA ASP A 29 9.06 -49.65 -7.45
C ASP A 29 7.69 -49.98 -8.07
N SER A 30 7.32 -49.29 -9.14
CA SER A 30 6.26 -49.81 -10.01
C SER A 30 6.40 -49.33 -11.45
N ASP A 31 6.91 -50.25 -12.28
CA ASP A 31 6.67 -50.31 -13.72
C ASP A 31 5.16 -50.21 -13.99
N PHE A 32 4.72 -49.10 -14.58
CA PHE A 32 3.41 -49.02 -15.20
C PHE A 32 3.49 -48.21 -16.51
N ASN A 33 3.85 -48.92 -17.58
CA ASN A 33 3.59 -48.45 -18.94
C ASN A 33 2.08 -48.48 -19.20
N LEU A 34 1.52 -47.33 -19.56
CA LEU A 34 0.28 -47.22 -20.32
C LEU A 34 0.48 -46.19 -21.43
N ASP A 35 0.98 -46.68 -22.56
CA ASP A 35 0.64 -46.13 -23.86
C ASP A 35 -0.78 -46.63 -24.20
N ASP A 36 -1.77 -45.73 -24.29
CA ASP A 36 -2.93 -45.92 -25.16
C ASP A 36 -3.65 -44.59 -25.43
N ASP A 37 -3.21 -43.96 -26.52
CA ASP A 37 -4.00 -43.29 -27.55
C ASP A 37 -5.51 -43.12 -27.29
N SER A 38 -5.93 -41.87 -27.08
CA SER A 38 -7.27 -41.43 -27.48
C SER A 38 -7.24 -39.97 -27.89
N ASP A 39 -7.28 -39.78 -29.21
CA ASP A 39 -7.69 -38.58 -29.93
C ASP A 39 -8.94 -37.97 -29.28
N PHE A 40 -8.76 -36.85 -28.60
CA PHE A 40 -9.83 -35.89 -28.40
C PHE A 40 -9.24 -34.48 -28.52
N ASP A 41 -9.29 -33.97 -29.74
CA ASP A 41 -8.90 -32.62 -30.14
C ASP A 41 -9.90 -31.57 -29.60
N LEU A 42 -10.09 -31.56 -28.29
CA LEU A 42 -10.68 -30.41 -27.60
C LEU A 42 -9.61 -29.35 -27.46
N PRO A 43 -9.95 -28.05 -27.52
CA PRO A 43 -9.07 -27.05 -26.95
C PRO A 43 -8.78 -27.50 -25.52
N ARG A 44 -7.53 -27.88 -25.24
CA ARG A 44 -7.04 -28.00 -23.88
C ARG A 44 -7.24 -26.62 -23.29
N VAL A 45 -8.34 -26.45 -22.57
CA VAL A 45 -8.53 -25.32 -21.68
C VAL A 45 -7.42 -25.50 -20.67
N THR A 46 -6.31 -24.79 -20.88
CA THR A 46 -5.36 -24.55 -19.81
C THR A 46 -6.21 -24.01 -18.66
N PRO A 47 -6.24 -24.68 -17.49
CA PRO A 47 -6.79 -24.03 -16.32
C PRO A 47 -6.15 -22.65 -16.23
N PRO A 48 -6.89 -21.57 -15.93
CA PRO A 48 -6.24 -20.31 -15.62
C PRO A 48 -5.13 -20.62 -14.60
N ASP A 49 -3.93 -20.09 -14.83
CA ASP A 49 -2.87 -20.14 -13.84
C ASP A 49 -3.40 -19.39 -12.60
N ASP A 50 -3.97 -20.14 -11.67
CA ASP A 50 -4.84 -19.67 -10.57
C ASP A 50 -4.06 -18.96 -9.45
N ASN A 51 -2.94 -18.30 -9.76
CA ASN A 51 -2.11 -17.59 -8.78
C ASN A 51 -1.37 -16.38 -9.36
N GLU A 52 -1.88 -15.75 -10.42
CA GLU A 52 -1.46 -14.39 -10.75
C GLU A 52 -2.20 -13.43 -9.82
N LEU A 53 -1.46 -12.62 -9.06
CA LEU A 53 -2.06 -11.60 -8.21
C LEU A 53 -2.73 -10.56 -9.08
N ASP A 54 -4.05 -10.62 -9.10
CA ASP A 54 -4.85 -9.63 -9.79
C ASP A 54 -5.00 -8.37 -8.92
N LEU A 55 -4.05 -7.45 -9.09
CA LEU A 55 -4.08 -6.13 -8.47
C LEU A 55 -5.37 -5.38 -8.81
N GLU A 56 -5.84 -5.49 -10.05
CA GLU A 56 -7.03 -4.80 -10.51
C GLU A 56 -8.26 -5.31 -9.77
N SER A 57 -8.41 -6.64 -9.66
CA SER A 57 -9.47 -7.26 -8.85
C SER A 57 -9.35 -6.91 -7.36
N ALA A 58 -8.14 -6.82 -6.80
CA ALA A 58 -7.95 -6.43 -5.40
C ALA A 58 -8.36 -4.98 -5.12
N ILE A 59 -8.04 -4.06 -6.03
CA ILE A 59 -8.46 -2.66 -5.95
C ILE A 59 -9.96 -2.55 -6.15
N GLN A 60 -10.51 -3.25 -7.14
CA GLN A 60 -11.94 -3.25 -7.42
C GLN A 60 -12.75 -3.81 -6.25
N GLY A 61 -12.30 -4.93 -5.67
CA GLY A 61 -12.88 -5.51 -4.47
C GLY A 61 -12.84 -4.55 -3.27
N PHE A 62 -11.79 -3.75 -3.12
CA PHE A 62 -11.73 -2.70 -2.10
C PHE A 62 -12.78 -1.60 -2.34
N TYR A 63 -12.95 -1.16 -3.58
CA TYR A 63 -13.99 -0.17 -3.90
C TYR A 63 -15.39 -0.70 -3.61
N GLU A 64 -15.66 -1.97 -3.91
CA GLU A 64 -16.93 -2.63 -3.60
C GLU A 64 -17.16 -2.78 -2.08
N GLU A 65 -16.14 -3.27 -1.35
CA GLU A 65 -16.18 -3.46 0.11
C GLU A 65 -16.59 -2.16 0.82
N PHE A 66 -16.02 -1.03 0.39
CA PHE A 66 -16.27 0.27 1.01
C PHE A 66 -17.33 1.11 0.30
N ASN A 67 -18.01 0.57 -0.71
CA ASN A 67 -19.01 1.28 -1.52
C ASN A 67 -18.46 2.63 -2.05
N ILE A 68 -17.25 2.61 -2.62
CA ILE A 68 -16.61 3.77 -3.24
C ILE A 68 -17.16 3.91 -4.67
N SER A 69 -17.83 5.02 -4.92
CA SER A 69 -18.47 5.29 -6.22
C SER A 69 -17.43 5.47 -7.34
N GLU A 70 -17.82 5.20 -8.59
CA GLU A 70 -16.94 5.37 -9.76
C GLU A 70 -16.35 6.79 -9.87
N GLU A 71 -17.07 7.82 -9.41
CA GLU A 71 -16.57 9.21 -9.42
C GLU A 71 -15.48 9.48 -8.37
N GLU A 72 -15.39 8.63 -7.34
CA GLU A 72 -14.38 8.69 -6.28
C GLU A 72 -13.14 7.85 -6.62
N GLN A 73 -13.24 6.94 -7.60
CA GLN A 73 -12.15 6.10 -8.06
C GLN A 73 -11.27 6.89 -9.04
N LEU A 74 -10.00 7.08 -8.68
CA LEU A 74 -9.08 7.83 -9.51
C LEU A 74 -8.24 6.91 -10.39
N THR A 75 -8.30 7.11 -11.70
CA THR A 75 -7.35 6.46 -12.62
C THR A 75 -5.96 7.08 -12.50
N LYS A 76 -4.94 6.34 -12.93
CA LYS A 76 -3.57 6.84 -13.05
C LYS A 76 -3.51 8.17 -13.80
N GLU A 77 -4.16 8.29 -14.95
CA GLU A 77 -4.14 9.50 -15.78
C GLU A 77 -4.77 10.69 -15.06
N GLN A 78 -5.88 10.46 -14.35
CA GLN A 78 -6.53 11.49 -13.55
C GLN A 78 -5.61 11.94 -12.41
N MET A 79 -4.97 11.00 -11.71
CA MET A 79 -4.04 11.33 -10.63
C MET A 79 -2.84 12.15 -11.13
N LEU A 80 -2.23 11.75 -12.25
CA LEU A 80 -1.13 12.49 -12.86
C LEU A 80 -1.55 13.90 -13.29
N LYS A 81 -2.78 14.06 -13.80
CA LYS A 81 -3.33 15.37 -14.17
C LYS A 81 -3.58 16.25 -12.94
N ILE A 82 -4.19 15.71 -11.89
CA ILE A 82 -4.40 16.43 -10.61
C ILE A 82 -3.05 16.87 -10.04
N ALA A 83 -2.04 16.03 -10.10
CA ALA A 83 -0.70 16.34 -9.60
C ALA A 83 -0.01 17.49 -10.33
N GLN A 84 -0.50 17.93 -11.50
CA GLN A 84 0.01 19.10 -12.22
C GLN A 84 -0.64 20.41 -11.76
N GLY A 85 -1.77 20.37 -11.05
CA GLY A 85 -2.47 21.57 -10.61
C GLY A 85 -1.67 22.42 -9.61
N GLU A 86 -1.99 23.70 -9.51
CA GLU A 86 -1.30 24.63 -8.63
C GLU A 86 -1.69 24.42 -7.16
N ASP A 87 -0.81 24.79 -6.24
CA ASP A 87 -1.12 24.77 -4.80
C ASP A 87 -2.01 25.97 -4.47
N ASP A 88 -3.30 25.72 -4.30
CA ASP A 88 -4.29 26.72 -3.86
C ASP A 88 -4.92 26.29 -2.53
N ARG A 89 -4.55 27.01 -1.47
CA ARG A 89 -5.03 26.77 -0.11
C ARG A 89 -6.02 27.82 0.37
N SER A 90 -6.48 28.69 -0.53
CA SER A 90 -7.39 29.77 -0.18
C SER A 90 -8.79 29.28 0.19
N ASN A 91 -9.15 28.06 -0.24
CA ASN A 91 -10.49 27.50 -0.07
C ASN A 91 -10.46 26.00 0.28
N ILE A 92 -9.70 25.66 1.34
CA ILE A 92 -9.69 24.29 1.88
C ILE A 92 -11.03 24.01 2.59
N PRO A 93 -11.77 22.94 2.23
CA PRO A 93 -12.97 22.56 2.95
C PRO A 93 -12.67 22.20 4.41
N LYS A 94 -13.55 22.59 5.34
CA LYS A 94 -13.39 22.35 6.78
C LYS A 94 -13.14 20.88 7.14
N GLU A 95 -13.61 19.93 6.33
CA GLU A 95 -13.41 18.52 6.61
C GLU A 95 -11.92 18.13 6.55
N PHE A 96 -11.09 18.88 5.81
CA PHE A 96 -9.64 18.74 5.78
C PHE A 96 -8.93 19.38 6.99
N ASP A 97 -9.62 20.10 7.87
CA ASP A 97 -9.00 20.75 9.05
C ASP A 97 -8.31 19.72 9.95
N VAL A 98 -8.86 18.50 10.02
CA VAL A 98 -8.27 17.36 10.75
C VAL A 98 -6.84 17.06 10.31
N LEU A 99 -6.49 17.28 9.05
CA LEU A 99 -5.16 16.95 8.52
C LEU A 99 -4.12 18.05 8.75
N HIS A 100 -4.55 19.24 9.19
CA HIS A 100 -3.68 20.40 9.40
C HIS A 100 -2.74 20.63 8.20
N ILE A 101 -3.31 20.81 7.00
CA ILE A 101 -2.54 20.98 5.74
C ILE A 101 -1.88 22.36 5.69
N HIS A 102 -0.85 22.52 6.51
CA HIS A 102 0.00 23.70 6.61
C HIS A 102 1.43 23.37 6.15
N GLY A 103 2.20 24.39 5.77
CA GLY A 103 3.54 24.19 5.21
C GLY A 103 3.53 23.45 3.87
N THR A 104 4.65 23.36 3.17
CA THR A 104 4.70 22.66 1.85
C THR A 104 5.60 21.44 1.89
N LYS A 105 6.45 21.33 2.90
CA LYS A 105 7.47 20.29 3.02
C LYS A 105 7.14 19.36 4.18
N ARG A 106 7.55 18.11 4.02
CA ARG A 106 7.36 17.06 5.00
C ARG A 106 8.66 16.28 5.17
N SER A 107 9.01 15.97 6.41
CA SER A 107 10.05 15.00 6.75
C SER A 107 9.40 13.79 7.39
N ILE A 108 9.74 12.60 6.94
CA ILE A 108 9.05 11.35 7.27
C ILE A 108 10.05 10.39 7.89
N ASN A 109 9.73 9.91 9.08
CA ASN A 109 10.49 8.88 9.78
C ASN A 109 9.55 7.70 10.04
N ILE A 110 9.99 6.49 9.67
CA ILE A 110 9.22 5.26 9.81
C ILE A 110 10.03 4.29 10.67
N SER A 111 9.38 3.72 11.68
CA SER A 111 9.90 2.60 12.47
C SER A 111 9.04 1.38 12.25
N ILE A 112 9.69 0.24 12.00
CA ILE A 112 9.03 -1.04 11.75
C ILE A 112 9.36 -2.00 12.88
N PHE A 113 8.39 -2.84 13.20
CA PHE A 113 8.49 -3.84 14.25
C PHE A 113 7.87 -5.14 13.76
N THR A 114 8.39 -6.26 14.26
CA THR A 114 7.72 -7.55 14.12
C THR A 114 6.35 -7.54 14.81
N PRO A 115 5.47 -8.53 14.56
CA PRO A 115 4.19 -8.64 15.25
C PRO A 115 4.31 -8.75 16.78
N ASP A 116 5.40 -9.31 17.30
CA ASP A 116 5.74 -9.36 18.73
C ASP A 116 6.45 -8.10 19.24
N SER A 117 6.58 -7.06 18.42
CA SER A 117 7.06 -5.71 18.77
C SER A 117 8.57 -5.58 18.93
N GLN A 118 9.35 -6.48 18.31
CA GLN A 118 10.80 -6.33 18.19
C GLN A 118 11.10 -5.33 17.09
N LYS A 119 11.93 -4.33 17.40
CA LYS A 119 12.30 -3.29 16.43
C LYS A 119 13.14 -3.88 15.32
N GLN A 120 12.82 -3.47 14.10
CA GLN A 120 13.51 -3.88 12.89
C GLN A 120 14.17 -2.67 12.22
N PRO A 121 15.15 -2.89 11.32
CA PRO A 121 15.69 -1.80 10.53
C PRO A 121 14.59 -1.22 9.64
N GLY A 122 14.44 0.09 9.71
CA GLY A 122 13.52 0.84 8.88
C GLY A 122 14.25 1.68 7.85
N PRO A 123 13.50 2.28 6.92
CA PRO A 123 14.06 3.30 6.05
C PRO A 123 14.67 4.45 6.89
N PRO A 124 15.88 4.97 6.56
CA PRO A 124 16.30 6.31 7.00
C PRO A 124 15.26 7.41 6.73
N GLU A 125 15.44 8.58 7.32
CA GLU A 125 14.52 9.70 7.10
C GLU A 125 14.45 10.09 5.61
N PHE A 126 13.24 10.43 5.16
CA PHE A 126 13.00 10.86 3.79
C PHE A 126 11.99 12.00 3.70
N TYR A 127 11.92 12.62 2.53
CA TYR A 127 11.30 13.93 2.37
C TYR A 127 10.23 13.91 1.28
N GLY A 128 9.25 14.77 1.47
CA GLY A 128 8.20 14.99 0.49
C GLY A 128 7.67 16.41 0.52
N THR A 129 6.75 16.66 -0.39
CA THR A 129 5.96 17.87 -0.42
C THR A 129 4.48 17.53 -0.43
N HIS A 130 3.67 18.49 -0.01
CA HIS A 130 2.23 18.42 -0.20
C HIS A 130 1.67 19.75 -0.67
N LYS A 131 0.55 19.67 -1.37
CA LYS A 131 -0.21 20.82 -1.87
C LYS A 131 -1.70 20.52 -1.86
N PHE A 132 -2.50 21.56 -1.97
CA PHE A 132 -3.95 21.44 -2.14
C PHE A 132 -4.34 21.92 -3.54
N VAL A 133 -5.09 21.10 -4.27
CA VAL A 133 -5.38 21.32 -5.69
C VAL A 133 -6.88 21.30 -5.94
N ASP A 134 -7.34 22.21 -6.81
CA ASP A 134 -8.72 22.31 -7.31
C ASP A 134 -9.79 22.42 -6.22
N GLY A 135 -9.43 22.88 -5.01
CA GLY A 135 -10.35 22.95 -3.88
C GLY A 135 -10.81 21.57 -3.35
N LYS A 136 -10.23 20.47 -3.84
CA LYS A 136 -10.75 19.10 -3.63
C LYS A 136 -9.68 18.11 -3.18
N TYR A 137 -8.44 18.25 -3.63
CA TYR A 137 -7.43 17.20 -3.50
C TYR A 137 -6.26 17.64 -2.63
N SER A 138 -5.94 16.85 -1.61
CA SER A 138 -4.61 16.93 -1.00
C SER A 138 -3.67 16.02 -1.78
N VAL A 139 -2.63 16.60 -2.36
CA VAL A 139 -1.66 15.88 -3.19
C VAL A 139 -0.34 15.85 -2.45
N GLN A 140 0.22 14.66 -2.29
CA GLN A 140 1.51 14.44 -1.63
C GLN A 140 2.46 13.76 -2.60
N VAL A 141 3.69 14.24 -2.63
CA VAL A 141 4.78 13.63 -3.39
C VAL A 141 5.89 13.31 -2.43
N THR A 142 6.30 12.05 -2.35
CA THR A 142 7.42 11.66 -1.48
C THR A 142 8.50 10.97 -2.28
N ASN A 143 9.76 11.23 -1.92
CA ASN A 143 10.90 10.53 -2.47
C ASN A 143 11.35 9.52 -1.43
N VAL A 144 10.95 8.27 -1.58
CA VAL A 144 11.31 7.18 -0.68
C VAL A 144 12.65 6.62 -1.18
N PRO A 145 13.76 6.63 -0.41
CA PRO A 145 15.11 6.34 -0.97
C PRO A 145 15.43 4.87 -1.22
N LYS A 146 16.02 4.40 -2.30
CA LYS A 146 16.28 2.94 -2.44
C LYS A 146 17.52 2.46 -1.69
N ALA A 147 17.55 1.18 -1.32
CA ALA A 147 18.71 0.55 -0.68
C ALA A 147 19.94 0.52 -1.61
N GLU A 148 19.71 0.25 -2.89
CA GLU A 148 20.71 0.30 -3.97
C GLU A 148 21.11 1.74 -4.38
N GLY A 149 20.54 2.75 -3.74
CA GLY A 149 20.69 4.16 -4.09
C GLY A 149 19.62 4.67 -5.06
N GLY A 150 19.34 5.98 -5.01
CA GLY A 150 18.22 6.59 -5.74
C GLY A 150 16.95 6.70 -4.89
N PHE A 151 15.80 6.95 -5.51
CA PHE A 151 14.52 7.10 -4.80
C PHE A 151 13.35 6.60 -5.67
N ASP A 152 12.38 5.95 -5.04
CA ASP A 152 11.02 5.80 -5.56
C ASP A 152 10.27 7.10 -5.37
N ARG A 153 9.62 7.59 -6.42
CA ARG A 153 8.70 8.71 -6.29
C ARG A 153 7.30 8.17 -6.10
N THR A 154 6.69 8.51 -4.97
CA THR A 154 5.28 8.21 -4.74
C THR A 154 4.45 9.46 -4.99
N LEU A 155 3.25 9.24 -5.51
CA LEU A 155 2.23 10.26 -5.63
C LEU A 155 0.97 9.76 -4.92
N THR A 156 0.63 10.41 -3.82
CA THR A 156 -0.56 10.12 -3.02
C THR A 156 -1.59 11.21 -3.26
N ILE A 157 -2.82 10.83 -3.58
CA ILE A 157 -3.95 11.75 -3.69
C ILE A 157 -5.01 11.37 -2.69
N LEU A 158 -5.35 12.35 -1.84
CA LEU A 158 -6.39 12.26 -0.85
C LEU A 158 -7.57 13.13 -1.29
N ALA A 159 -8.76 12.55 -1.36
CA ALA A 159 -10.00 13.24 -1.70
C ALA A 159 -11.07 12.97 -0.65
N LEU A 160 -11.96 13.94 -0.42
CA LEU A 160 -13.20 13.66 0.30
C LEU A 160 -14.14 12.85 -0.58
N SER A 161 -14.81 11.92 0.06
CA SER A 161 -15.99 11.27 -0.51
C SER A 161 -17.08 12.26 -0.89
N GLN A 162 -17.98 11.86 -1.79
CA GLN A 162 -19.08 12.71 -2.26
C GLN A 162 -19.96 13.23 -1.12
N ASN A 163 -20.24 12.38 -0.12
CA ASN A 163 -21.02 12.73 1.06
C ASN A 163 -20.19 13.41 2.17
N LYS A 164 -18.88 13.59 1.94
CA LYS A 164 -17.90 14.23 2.83
C LYS A 164 -17.76 13.58 4.20
N THR A 165 -18.07 12.29 4.32
CA THR A 165 -17.99 11.57 5.61
C THR A 165 -16.69 10.80 5.78
N ARG A 166 -15.95 10.58 4.70
CA ARG A 166 -14.68 9.85 4.66
C ARG A 166 -13.72 10.44 3.64
N PHE A 167 -12.44 10.20 3.84
CA PHE A 167 -11.41 10.37 2.83
C PHE A 167 -11.20 9.07 2.06
N VAL A 168 -10.89 9.19 0.77
CA VAL A 168 -10.42 8.12 -0.10
C VAL A 168 -9.02 8.50 -0.57
N ILE A 169 -8.08 7.56 -0.47
CA ILE A 169 -6.67 7.76 -0.84
C ILE A 169 -6.34 6.83 -2.00
N HIS A 170 -5.57 7.35 -2.95
CA HIS A 170 -4.97 6.59 -4.03
C HIS A 170 -3.46 6.83 -4.04
N ASP A 171 -2.66 5.77 -4.12
CA ASP A 171 -1.21 5.83 -4.19
C ASP A 171 -0.68 5.29 -5.51
N LEU A 172 0.05 6.16 -6.22
CA LEU A 172 0.86 5.80 -7.37
C LEU A 172 2.30 5.52 -6.93
N PHE A 173 2.76 4.32 -7.25
CA PHE A 173 4.13 3.86 -7.11
C PHE A 173 4.64 3.47 -8.49
N ASP A 174 5.79 3.98 -8.92
CA ASP A 174 6.35 3.75 -10.26
C ASP A 174 5.36 4.01 -11.42
N ASN A 175 4.46 4.98 -11.23
CA ASN A 175 3.37 5.33 -12.14
C ASN A 175 2.30 4.25 -12.30
N GLU A 176 2.11 3.36 -11.34
CA GLU A 176 1.00 2.41 -11.30
C GLU A 176 0.18 2.63 -10.04
N LEU A 177 -1.14 2.47 -10.13
CA LEU A 177 -2.01 2.57 -8.97
C LEU A 177 -1.80 1.29 -8.16
N ARG A 178 -1.14 1.41 -7.01
CA ARG A 178 -0.75 0.27 -6.20
C ARG A 178 -1.31 0.30 -4.79
N GLY A 179 -1.86 1.43 -4.35
CA GLY A 179 -2.45 1.56 -3.02
C GLY A 179 -3.78 2.29 -3.06
N VAL A 180 -4.73 1.81 -2.27
CA VAL A 180 -6.02 2.45 -2.01
C VAL A 180 -6.32 2.41 -0.52
N TRP A 181 -6.90 3.49 0.00
CA TRP A 181 -7.24 3.61 1.41
C TRP A 181 -8.55 4.36 1.61
N VAL A 182 -9.15 4.15 2.79
CA VAL A 182 -10.35 4.84 3.21
C VAL A 182 -10.28 5.18 4.69
N SER A 183 -10.74 6.37 5.08
CA SER A 183 -10.91 6.68 6.50
C SER A 183 -12.17 6.00 7.04
N LYS A 184 -12.05 5.23 8.13
CA LYS A 184 -13.18 4.64 8.85
C LYS A 184 -13.83 5.64 9.81
N THR A 185 -12.99 6.34 10.57
CA THR A 185 -13.41 7.28 11.61
C THR A 185 -12.62 8.57 11.47
N ILE A 186 -13.29 9.72 11.49
CA ILE A 186 -12.68 11.05 11.57
C ILE A 186 -13.22 11.71 12.82
N LYS A 187 -12.37 11.94 13.82
CA LYS A 187 -12.79 12.58 15.07
C LYS A 187 -11.68 13.46 15.62
N ASP A 188 -12.03 14.71 15.89
CA ASP A 188 -11.09 15.72 16.39
C ASP A 188 -9.86 15.82 15.45
N ASN A 189 -8.69 15.39 15.93
CA ASN A 189 -7.43 15.35 15.20
C ASN A 189 -7.02 13.93 14.79
N ARG A 190 -7.91 12.94 14.96
CA ARG A 190 -7.61 11.53 14.78
C ARG A 190 -8.37 10.95 13.60
N VAL A 191 -7.66 10.17 12.79
CA VAL A 191 -8.25 9.40 11.68
C VAL A 191 -7.82 7.94 11.76
N GLU A 192 -8.78 7.04 11.58
CA GLU A 192 -8.55 5.61 11.44
C GLU A 192 -8.69 5.22 9.97
N TRP A 193 -7.81 4.36 9.48
CA TRP A 193 -7.67 4.02 8.06
C TRP A 193 -7.76 2.52 7.85
N ASP A 194 -8.46 2.12 6.79
CA ASP A 194 -8.25 0.84 6.11
C ASP A 194 -7.47 1.09 4.82
N GLY A 195 -6.61 0.16 4.43
CA GLY A 195 -6.00 0.21 3.11
C GLY A 195 -5.65 -1.15 2.55
N ARG A 196 -5.43 -1.15 1.23
CA ARG A 196 -4.87 -2.26 0.46
C ARG A 196 -3.74 -1.70 -0.37
N MET A 197 -2.61 -2.38 -0.38
CA MET A 197 -1.43 -1.97 -1.13
C MET A 197 -0.72 -3.18 -1.71
N MET A 198 -0.37 -3.13 -3.00
CA MET A 198 0.50 -4.12 -3.62
C MET A 198 1.93 -3.92 -3.16
N ILE A 199 2.54 -5.02 -2.73
CA ILE A 199 3.94 -5.08 -2.36
C ILE A 199 4.65 -6.02 -3.33
N ASP A 200 5.58 -5.45 -4.09
CA ASP A 200 6.57 -6.23 -4.82
C ASP A 200 7.79 -6.42 -3.92
N GLN A 201 8.32 -7.64 -3.86
CA GLN A 201 9.52 -7.95 -3.10
C GLN A 201 10.59 -8.55 -4.03
N PRO A 202 11.87 -8.19 -3.88
CA PRO A 202 12.95 -8.87 -4.59
C PRO A 202 12.91 -10.37 -4.32
N ASN A 203 12.99 -11.18 -5.37
CA ASN A 203 13.03 -12.65 -5.31
C ASN A 203 11.78 -13.35 -4.73
N ASN A 204 10.73 -12.60 -4.42
CA ASN A 204 9.45 -13.13 -3.93
C ASN A 204 8.34 -12.77 -4.91
N LYS A 205 7.28 -13.59 -4.95
CA LYS A 205 6.07 -13.19 -5.67
C LYS A 205 5.50 -11.92 -5.01
N PRO A 206 4.94 -10.99 -5.80
CA PRO A 206 4.15 -9.88 -5.26
C PRO A 206 3.10 -10.38 -4.26
N PHE A 207 2.48 -9.49 -3.49
CA PHE A 207 1.27 -9.80 -2.73
C PHE A 207 0.50 -8.52 -2.38
N ILE A 208 -0.79 -8.69 -2.05
CA ILE A 208 -1.60 -7.59 -1.51
C ILE A 208 -1.48 -7.58 0.01
N MET A 209 -1.03 -6.45 0.53
CA MET A 209 -0.97 -6.15 1.95
C MET A 209 -2.22 -5.38 2.35
N SER A 210 -2.84 -5.77 3.45
CA SER A 210 -3.90 -4.99 4.11
C SER A 210 -3.32 -4.25 5.32
N VAL A 211 -3.91 -3.11 5.67
CA VAL A 211 -3.35 -2.20 6.68
C VAL A 211 -4.46 -1.56 7.50
N ASP A 212 -4.33 -1.61 8.81
CA ASP A 212 -5.19 -0.91 9.77
C ASP A 212 -4.35 0.10 10.56
N TYR A 213 -4.57 1.39 10.29
CA TYR A 213 -3.74 2.47 10.81
C TYR A 213 -4.57 3.49 11.57
N GLU A 214 -3.97 4.05 12.61
CA GLU A 214 -4.46 5.21 13.34
C GLU A 214 -3.48 6.36 13.11
N SER A 215 -4.01 7.55 12.91
CA SER A 215 -3.23 8.77 12.69
C SER A 215 -3.71 9.88 13.60
N ASP A 216 -2.79 10.47 14.34
CA ASP A 216 -3.01 11.68 15.13
C ASP A 216 -2.31 12.85 14.44
N PHE A 217 -3.09 13.84 14.01
CA PHE A 217 -2.62 14.97 13.23
C PHE A 217 -2.49 16.22 14.11
N SER A 218 -1.44 17.00 13.88
CA SER A 218 -1.29 18.32 14.50
C SER A 218 -0.69 19.30 13.51
N LYS A 219 -0.61 20.59 13.86
CA LYS A 219 -0.05 21.61 12.96
C LYS A 219 1.37 21.30 12.47
N GLU A 220 2.21 20.76 13.34
CA GLU A 220 3.65 20.60 13.07
C GLU A 220 4.06 19.13 12.88
N LYS A 221 3.25 18.20 13.37
CA LYS A 221 3.61 16.78 13.43
C LYS A 221 2.38 15.89 13.24
N ASP A 222 2.50 14.89 12.38
CA ASP A 222 1.57 13.77 12.29
C ASP A 222 2.23 12.53 12.89
N GLU A 223 1.48 11.77 13.67
CA GLU A 223 1.91 10.50 14.23
C GLU A 223 1.00 9.40 13.72
N HIS A 224 1.59 8.35 13.16
CA HIS A 224 0.85 7.22 12.63
C HIS A 224 1.28 5.95 13.36
N LYS A 225 0.34 5.04 13.59
CA LYS A 225 0.65 3.70 14.10
C LYS A 225 -0.33 2.69 13.54
N GLY A 226 0.14 1.49 13.24
CA GLY A 226 -0.75 0.49 12.68
C GLY A 226 -0.12 -0.87 12.53
N VAL A 227 -0.94 -1.77 12.01
CA VAL A 227 -0.56 -3.16 11.72
C VAL A 227 -0.79 -3.40 10.24
N ALA A 228 0.21 -3.99 9.60
CA ALA A 228 0.10 -4.54 8.26
C ALA A 228 -0.18 -6.04 8.34
N PHE A 229 -0.97 -6.54 7.40
CA PHE A 229 -1.39 -7.93 7.31
C PHE A 229 -1.06 -8.49 5.93
N ARG A 230 -0.66 -9.76 5.92
CA ARG A 230 -0.50 -10.58 4.72
C ARG A 230 -1.35 -11.81 4.90
N ASP A 231 -2.24 -12.09 3.93
CA ASP A 231 -3.17 -13.22 3.97
C ASP A 231 -3.99 -13.28 5.27
N GLY A 232 -4.42 -12.11 5.76
CA GLY A 232 -5.20 -11.95 7.00
C GLY A 232 -4.40 -12.14 8.29
N LYS A 233 -3.10 -12.40 8.23
CA LYS A 233 -2.22 -12.57 9.40
C LYS A 233 -1.37 -11.33 9.63
N PRO A 234 -1.17 -10.89 10.90
CA PRO A 234 -0.27 -9.79 11.22
C PRO A 234 1.12 -10.05 10.65
N PHE A 235 1.61 -9.10 9.88
CA PHE A 235 2.88 -9.20 9.16
C PHE A 235 3.95 -8.34 9.83
N PHE A 236 3.68 -7.05 10.03
CA PHE A 236 4.52 -6.16 10.82
C PHE A 236 3.68 -5.05 11.46
N LYS A 237 4.22 -4.42 12.50
CA LYS A 237 3.71 -3.17 13.04
C LYS A 237 4.58 -2.03 12.56
N ARG A 238 3.99 -0.86 12.41
CA ARG A 238 4.69 0.35 11.98
C ARG A 238 4.23 1.54 12.79
N THR A 239 5.18 2.42 13.09
CA THR A 239 4.90 3.75 13.63
C THR A 239 5.64 4.79 12.81
N ASP A 240 4.99 5.91 12.53
CA ASP A 240 5.55 6.98 11.73
C ASP A 240 5.45 8.32 12.44
N THR A 241 6.39 9.18 12.10
CA THR A 241 6.32 10.59 12.40
C THR A 241 6.51 11.36 11.11
N VAL A 242 5.60 12.30 10.85
CA VAL A 242 5.72 13.26 9.76
C VAL A 242 5.79 14.67 10.30
N THR A 243 6.94 15.32 10.14
CA THR A 243 7.13 16.73 10.52
C THR A 243 6.78 17.63 9.34
N LYS A 244 5.99 18.70 9.58
CA LYS A 244 5.47 19.62 8.56
C LYS A 244 6.12 21.00 8.68
N SER A 245 6.55 21.57 7.56
CA SER A 245 7.18 22.91 7.48
C SER A 245 6.85 23.68 6.21
#